data_AF-A0A843CC70-F1
#
_entry.id   AF-A0A843CC70-F1
#
_cell.length_a   1.000
_cell.length_b   1.000
_cell.length_c   1.000
_cell.angle_alpha   90.00
_cell.angle_beta   90.00
_cell.angle_gamma   90.00
#
_symmetry.space_group_name_H-M   'P 1'
#
loop_
_entity.id
_entity.type
_entity.pdbx_description
1 polymer ?
#
loop_
_entity_poly.entity_id
_entity_poly.type
_entity_poly.pdbx_seq_one_letter_code
_entity_poly.pdbx_strand_id
1 'polypeptide(L)'
;KKTFESHRSLKQVTVVDEDIDPNNAESVEYAMATRFQADKDLIIIKNVRGSSLDPSSDQKKLKTAKMGIDATRSLLKRPEGFELAKIPKINTIKLENYFK
;
A
#
# COMPACT_ATOMS: atom_id res chain seq x y z
N LYS A 1 -6.50 2.64 11.83
CA LYS A 1 -5.99 3.14 13.14
C LYS A 1 -5.52 2.02 14.07
N LYS A 2 -6.31 0.95 14.30
CA LYS A 2 -5.95 -0.21 15.14
C LYS A 2 -4.52 -0.74 14.92
N THR A 3 -4.08 -0.88 13.67
CA THR A 3 -2.72 -1.36 13.34
C THR A 3 -1.60 -0.53 13.98
N PHE A 4 -1.76 0.81 14.06
CA PHE A 4 -0.78 1.69 14.70
C PHE A 4 -0.77 1.58 16.22
N GLU A 5 -1.88 1.16 16.83
CA GLU A 5 -1.99 0.93 18.27
C GLU A 5 -1.32 -0.39 18.65
N SER A 6 -1.52 -1.44 17.83
CA SER A 6 -0.90 -2.75 18.01
C SER A 6 0.62 -2.74 17.78
N HIS A 7 1.10 -1.97 16.79
CA HIS A 7 2.53 -1.89 16.46
C HIS A 7 3.04 -0.45 16.56
N ARG A 8 3.54 -0.10 17.75
CA ARG A 8 3.94 1.27 18.10
C ARG A 8 5.05 1.85 17.23
N SER A 9 5.89 1.02 16.63
CA SER A 9 6.99 1.45 15.77
C SER A 9 6.59 1.71 14.31
N LEU A 10 5.41 1.24 13.87
CA LEU A 10 4.96 1.46 12.48
C LEU A 10 4.82 2.94 12.17
N LYS A 11 5.35 3.35 11.03
CA LYS A 11 5.29 4.74 10.56
C LYS A 11 4.29 4.92 9.42
N GLN A 12 4.26 3.97 8.50
CA GLN A 12 3.38 3.98 7.35
C GLN A 12 2.69 2.62 7.22
N VAL A 13 1.41 2.63 6.83
CA VAL A 13 0.64 1.43 6.52
C VAL A 13 -0.18 1.71 5.25
N THR A 14 -0.09 0.81 4.28
CA THR A 14 -0.94 0.81 3.08
C THR A 14 -1.86 -0.40 3.16
N VAL A 15 -3.16 -0.19 2.92
CA VAL A 15 -4.15 -1.26 2.82
C VAL A 15 -4.48 -1.46 1.35
N VAL A 16 -4.51 -2.70 0.89
CA VAL A 16 -4.76 -3.09 -0.51
C VAL A 16 -5.79 -4.21 -0.56
N ASP A 17 -6.40 -4.42 -1.72
CA ASP A 17 -7.30 -5.55 -1.97
C ASP A 17 -6.53 -6.88 -2.17
N GLU A 18 -7.26 -8.00 -2.19
CA GLU A 18 -6.71 -9.36 -2.33
C GLU A 18 -6.02 -9.65 -3.68
N ASP A 19 -6.30 -8.85 -4.72
CA ASP A 19 -5.69 -8.98 -6.05
C ASP A 19 -4.35 -8.25 -6.17
N ILE A 20 -3.89 -7.60 -5.10
CA ILE A 20 -2.60 -6.92 -4.99
C ILE A 20 -1.67 -7.72 -4.08
N ASP A 21 -0.47 -8.04 -4.54
CA ASP A 21 0.53 -8.75 -3.71
C ASP A 21 1.24 -7.78 -2.76
N PRO A 22 1.04 -7.87 -1.43
CA PRO A 22 1.66 -6.96 -0.47
C PRO A 22 3.18 -7.15 -0.33
N ASN A 23 3.74 -8.26 -0.84
CA ASN A 23 5.19 -8.50 -0.82
C ASN A 23 5.89 -7.93 -2.05
N ASN A 24 5.14 -7.49 -3.06
CA ASN A 24 5.67 -6.85 -4.26
C ASN A 24 5.46 -5.33 -4.17
N ALA A 25 6.56 -4.58 -4.03
CA ALA A 25 6.51 -3.12 -3.93
C ALA A 25 5.84 -2.45 -5.14
N GLU A 26 6.08 -2.95 -6.36
CA GLU A 26 5.45 -2.42 -7.58
C GLU A 26 3.94 -2.67 -7.60
N SER A 27 3.49 -3.81 -7.07
CA SER A 27 2.07 -4.16 -6.96
C SER A 27 1.35 -3.21 -5.99
N VAL A 28 1.96 -2.93 -4.83
CA VAL A 28 1.42 -1.96 -3.85
C VAL A 28 1.44 -0.54 -4.42
N GLU A 29 2.50 -0.15 -5.12
CA GLU A 29 2.59 1.16 -5.77
C GLU A 29 1.52 1.33 -6.86
N TYR A 30 1.26 0.30 -7.66
CA TYR A 30 0.15 0.31 -8.64
C TYR A 30 -1.20 0.57 -7.96
N ALA A 31 -1.48 -0.09 -6.83
CA ALA A 31 -2.70 0.14 -6.07
C ALA A 31 -2.79 1.60 -5.58
N MET A 32 -1.69 2.12 -5.03
CA MET A 32 -1.61 3.54 -4.61
C MET A 32 -1.78 4.52 -5.78
N ALA A 33 -1.27 4.20 -6.96
CA ALA A 33 -1.38 5.08 -8.12
C ALA A 33 -2.79 5.11 -8.73
N THR A 34 -3.54 4.01 -8.63
CA THR A 34 -4.78 3.81 -9.40
C THR A 34 -6.05 3.73 -8.56
N ARG A 35 -5.94 3.45 -7.26
CA ARG A 35 -7.09 3.22 -6.35
C ARG A 35 -7.23 4.26 -5.23
N PHE A 36 -6.21 5.09 -5.01
CA PHE A 36 -6.16 6.05 -3.91
C PHE A 36 -6.44 7.50 -4.35
N GLN A 37 -7.16 8.25 -3.52
CA GLN A 37 -7.40 9.69 -3.64
C GLN A 37 -7.01 10.38 -2.33
N ALA A 38 -5.96 11.20 -2.37
CA ALA A 38 -5.31 11.73 -1.17
C ALA A 38 -6.21 12.62 -0.27
N ASP A 39 -7.26 13.23 -0.81
CA ASP A 39 -8.23 14.04 -0.06
C ASP A 39 -9.22 13.20 0.75
N LYS A 40 -9.35 11.90 0.44
CA LYS A 40 -10.35 10.98 1.03
C LYS A 40 -9.70 9.81 1.78
N ASP A 41 -8.65 9.27 1.19
CA ASP A 41 -8.13 7.94 1.53
C ASP A 41 -6.83 8.04 2.38
N LEU A 42 -6.36 9.26 2.66
CA LEU A 42 -5.18 9.53 3.46
C LEU A 42 -5.55 9.84 4.91
N ILE A 43 -4.92 9.12 5.85
CA ILE A 43 -4.97 9.48 7.27
C ILE A 43 -3.58 9.89 7.76
N ILE A 44 -3.51 11.03 8.44
CA ILE A 44 -2.29 11.48 9.13
C ILE A 44 -2.57 11.55 10.63
N ILE A 45 -1.74 10.86 11.41
CA ILE A 45 -1.79 10.89 12.88
C ILE A 45 -0.54 11.60 13.37
N LYS A 46 -0.70 12.82 13.87
CA LYS A 46 0.42 13.68 14.29
C LYS A 46 0.78 13.47 15.77
N ASN A 47 2.03 13.78 16.12
CA ASN A 47 2.49 13.88 17.51
C ASN A 47 2.30 12.59 18.34
N VAL A 48 2.52 11.44 17.71
CA VAL A 48 2.40 10.11 18.32
C VAL A 48 3.76 9.46 18.49
N ARG A 49 3.88 8.52 19.44
CA ARG A 49 5.14 7.81 19.68
C ARG A 49 5.53 6.98 18.45
N GLY A 50 6.80 7.07 18.08
CA GLY A 50 7.39 6.31 16.97
C GLY A 50 8.53 5.39 17.43
N SER A 51 9.33 4.94 16.47
CA SER A 51 10.59 4.26 16.74
C SER A 51 11.66 5.27 17.19
N SER A 52 12.42 4.93 18.24
CA SER A 52 13.58 5.72 18.64
C SER A 52 14.76 5.62 17.68
N LEU A 53 14.70 4.70 16.71
CA LEU A 53 15.72 4.52 15.68
C LEU A 53 15.42 5.30 14.40
N ASP A 54 14.23 5.90 14.26
CA ASP A 54 13.89 6.73 13.08
C ASP A 54 14.47 8.14 13.26
N PRO A 55 15.55 8.51 12.56
CA PRO A 55 16.23 9.79 12.75
C PRO A 55 15.40 11.00 12.28
N SER A 56 14.36 10.78 11.47
CA SER A 56 13.49 11.87 11.00
C SER A 56 12.42 12.27 12.01
N SER A 57 12.25 11.51 13.10
CA SER A 57 11.33 11.84 14.18
C SER A 57 11.95 12.83 15.18
N ASP A 58 11.13 13.43 16.05
CA ASP A 58 11.63 14.23 17.17
C ASP A 58 12.40 13.31 18.14
N GLN A 59 13.72 13.32 18.07
CA GLN A 59 14.60 12.47 18.88
C GLN A 59 14.53 12.78 20.38
N LYS A 60 14.15 14.01 20.77
CA LYS A 60 14.05 14.38 22.18
C LYS A 60 12.77 13.85 22.79
N LYS A 61 11.66 13.89 22.04
CA LYS A 61 10.33 13.47 22.52
C LYS A 61 9.91 12.08 22.06
N LEU A 62 10.66 11.46 21.15
CA LEU A 62 10.37 10.19 20.48
C LEU A 62 9.01 10.19 19.77
N LYS A 63 8.66 11.33 19.16
CA LYS A 63 7.37 11.54 18.49
C LYS A 63 7.54 11.78 17.00
N THR A 64 6.57 11.29 16.24
CA THR A 64 6.53 11.38 14.78
C THR A 64 5.10 11.60 14.28
N ALA A 65 4.96 11.72 12.97
CA ALA A 65 3.69 11.56 12.29
C ALA A 65 3.61 10.15 11.67
N LYS A 66 2.44 9.52 11.77
CA LYS A 66 2.13 8.25 11.10
C LYS A 66 1.18 8.49 9.94
N MET A 67 1.32 7.71 8.88
CA MET A 67 0.53 7.83 7.66
C MET A 67 -0.16 6.50 7.34
N GLY A 68 -1.48 6.53 7.18
CA GLY A 68 -2.24 5.40 6.64
C GLY A 68 -2.78 5.74 5.26
N ILE A 69 -2.66 4.80 4.34
CA ILE A 69 -3.13 4.90 2.95
C ILE A 69 -4.15 3.79 2.73
N ASP A 70 -5.35 4.16 2.34
CA ASP A 70 -6.35 3.22 1.81
C ASP A 70 -6.21 3.16 0.28
N ALA A 71 -5.61 2.10 -0.23
CA ALA A 71 -5.45 1.84 -1.66
C ALA A 71 -6.37 0.71 -2.13
N THR A 72 -7.52 0.53 -1.45
CA THR A 72 -8.56 -0.42 -1.88
C THR A 72 -9.45 0.19 -2.95
N ARG A 73 -10.09 -0.66 -3.75
CA ARG A 73 -11.02 -0.23 -4.79
C ARG A 73 -12.24 0.46 -4.18
N SER A 74 -12.68 1.54 -4.80
CA SER A 74 -13.89 2.25 -4.38
C SER A 74 -15.13 1.40 -4.62
N LEU A 75 -15.92 1.17 -3.56
CA LEU A 75 -17.21 0.47 -3.64
C LEU A 75 -18.30 1.24 -4.41
N LEU A 76 -18.08 2.54 -4.67
CA LEU A 76 -19.03 3.40 -5.40
C LEU A 76 -18.81 3.37 -6.92
N LYS A 77 -17.70 2.78 -7.37
CA LYS A 77 -17.34 2.68 -8.79
C LYS A 77 -17.55 1.25 -9.27
N ARG A 78 -17.68 1.09 -10.58
CA ARG A 78 -17.80 -0.21 -11.24
C ARG A 78 -16.57 -1.09 -10.94
N PRO A 79 -16.74 -2.27 -10.33
CA PRO A 79 -15.62 -3.15 -9.97
C PRO A 79 -14.73 -3.53 -11.16
N GLU A 80 -15.34 -3.68 -12.34
CA GLU A 80 -14.68 -4.07 -13.58
C GLU A 80 -13.60 -3.05 -14.01
N GLY A 81 -13.74 -1.79 -13.60
CA GLY A 81 -12.75 -0.75 -13.87
C GLY A 81 -11.44 -0.90 -13.08
N PHE A 82 -11.39 -1.81 -12.10
CA PHE A 82 -10.22 -2.06 -11.26
C PHE A 82 -9.59 -3.43 -11.49
N GLU A 83 -10.18 -4.25 -12.35
CA GLU A 83 -9.66 -5.58 -12.65
C GLU A 83 -8.31 -5.49 -13.36
N LEU A 84 -7.33 -6.20 -12.83
CA LEU A 84 -6.02 -6.33 -13.47
C LEU A 84 -6.16 -7.08 -14.79
N ALA A 85 -5.69 -6.47 -15.87
CA ALA A 85 -5.66 -7.10 -17.18
C ALA A 85 -4.79 -8.37 -17.15
N LYS A 86 -5.30 -9.44 -17.78
CA LYS A 86 -4.60 -10.74 -17.86
C LYS A 86 -4.33 -11.07 -19.32
N ILE A 87 -3.13 -11.54 -19.61
CA ILE A 87 -2.80 -12.10 -20.92
C ILE A 87 -3.35 -13.54 -20.96
N PRO A 88 -4.27 -13.86 -21.88
CA PRO A 88 -4.76 -15.23 -22.02
C PRO A 88 -3.58 -16.19 -22.25
N LYS A 89 -3.65 -17.38 -21.64
CA LYS A 89 -2.64 -18.45 -21.82
C LYS A 89 -1.22 -18.13 -21.32
N ILE A 90 -1.02 -17.05 -20.55
CA ILE A 90 0.31 -16.67 -20.03
C ILE A 90 1.02 -17.79 -19.27
N ASN A 91 0.27 -18.61 -18.52
CA ASN A 91 0.85 -19.73 -17.76
C ASN A 91 1.16 -20.97 -18.61
N THR A 92 0.71 -21.01 -19.87
CA THR A 92 0.89 -22.16 -20.78
C THR A 92 1.92 -21.91 -21.86
N ILE A 93 2.22 -20.64 -22.17
CA ILE A 93 3.23 -20.25 -23.14
C ILE A 93 4.53 -19.99 -22.40
N LYS A 94 5.58 -20.72 -22.77
CA LYS A 94 6.92 -20.48 -22.23
C LYS A 94 7.76 -19.69 -23.22
N LEU A 95 8.33 -18.59 -22.75
CA LEU A 95 9.22 -17.71 -23.51
C LEU A 95 10.43 -18.46 -24.09
N GLU A 96 10.98 -19.43 -23.36
CA GLU A 96 12.12 -20.26 -23.76
C GLU A 96 11.92 -20.98 -25.11
N ASN A 97 10.68 -21.30 -25.48
CA ASN A 97 10.37 -21.98 -26.74
C ASN A 97 10.54 -21.08 -27.98
N TYR A 98 10.74 -19.76 -27.79
CA TYR A 98 10.77 -18.76 -28.86
C TYR A 98 12.14 -18.07 -29.00
N PHE A 99 13.07 -18.33 -28.09
CA PHE A 99 14.46 -17.89 -28.20
C PHE A 99 15.32 -19.01 -28.80
N LYS A 100 16.27 -18.65 -29.67
CA LYS A 100 17.26 -19.59 -30.25
C LYS A 100 18.49 -19.71 -29.38
#